data_AF-A0A6I3V067-F1
#
_entry.id   AF-A0A6I3V067-F1
#
_cell.length_a   1.000
_cell.length_b   1.000
_cell.length_c   1.000
_cell.angle_alpha   90.00
_cell.angle_beta   90.00
_cell.angle_gamma   90.00
#
_symmetry.space_group_name_H-M   'P 1'
#
loop_
_entity.id
_entity.type
_entity.pdbx_description
1 polymer ?
#
loop_
_entity_poly.entity_id
_entity_poly.type
_entity_poly.pdbx_seq_one_letter_code
_entity_poly.pdbx_strand_id
1 'polypeptide(L)'
;VYKEGEKLDLRGGTLRVQYEGGQADELINLTHSGVTVSGYNAHQKGEQKLTVSYLGLPVSGDLKVQVTGQDEGKPKEVAGLYITQKPKTDYLV
;
A
#
# COMPACT_ATOMS: atom_id res chain seq x y z
N VAL A 1 3.68 2.66 2.66
CA VAL A 1 4.28 3.52 3.69
C VAL A 1 4.84 4.73 2.99
N TYR A 2 4.64 5.92 3.53
CA TYR A 2 5.07 7.20 2.98
C TYR A 2 6.01 7.90 3.94
N LYS A 3 6.99 8.64 3.44
CA LYS A 3 7.83 9.50 4.28
C LYS A 3 7.08 10.80 4.62
N GLU A 4 7.45 11.41 5.73
CA GLU A 4 7.01 12.76 6.07
C GLU A 4 7.29 13.75 4.92
N GLY A 5 6.27 14.48 4.48
CA GLY A 5 6.32 15.40 3.33
C GLY A 5 6.20 14.73 1.95
N GLU A 6 6.13 13.40 1.88
CA GLU A 6 5.93 12.69 0.62
C GLU A 6 4.52 12.92 0.08
N LYS A 7 4.38 13.06 -1.25
CA LYS A 7 3.07 13.21 -1.87
C LYS A 7 2.41 11.84 -1.98
N LEU A 8 1.11 11.77 -1.69
CA LEU A 8 0.30 10.57 -1.92
C LEU A 8 0.41 10.14 -3.39
N ASP A 9 0.77 8.89 -3.61
CA ASP A 9 0.87 8.27 -4.93
C ASP A 9 -0.06 7.06 -5.01
N LEU A 10 -1.09 7.17 -5.85
CA LEU A 10 -2.13 6.16 -6.00
C LEU A 10 -1.88 5.22 -7.19
N ARG A 11 -0.76 5.38 -7.89
CA ARG A 11 -0.45 4.56 -9.07
C ARG A 11 -0.38 3.07 -8.68
N GLY A 12 -0.94 2.23 -9.53
CA GLY A 12 -1.00 0.78 -9.33
C GLY A 12 -2.13 0.30 -8.41
N GLY A 13 -2.84 1.19 -7.71
CA GLY A 13 -4.03 0.84 -6.95
C GLY A 13 -5.29 0.83 -7.82
N THR A 14 -6.20 -0.12 -7.57
CA THR A 14 -7.45 -0.28 -8.31
C THR A 14 -8.65 -0.45 -7.38
N LEU A 15 -9.80 0.04 -7.82
CA LEU A 15 -11.12 -0.14 -7.25
C LEU A 15 -11.84 -1.23 -8.04
N ARG A 16 -12.69 -2.03 -7.39
CA ARG A 16 -13.61 -2.94 -8.07
C ARG A 16 -15.00 -2.33 -8.05
N VAL A 17 -15.57 -2.09 -9.23
CA VAL A 17 -16.93 -1.60 -9.39
C VAL A 17 -17.81 -2.78 -9.76
N GLN A 18 -18.87 -2.98 -8.98
CA GLN A 18 -19.90 -3.99 -9.24
C GLN A 18 -21.13 -3.28 -9.77
N TYR A 19 -21.63 -3.76 -10.90
CA TYR A 19 -22.80 -3.19 -11.54
C TYR A 19 -24.01 -4.06 -11.26
N GLU A 20 -25.18 -3.42 -11.14
CA GLU A 20 -26.45 -4.13 -11.01
C GLU A 20 -26.75 -4.93 -12.29
N GLY A 21 -27.63 -5.92 -12.18
CA GLY A 21 -28.07 -6.70 -13.35
C GLY A 21 -27.05 -7.74 -13.84
N GLY A 22 -26.05 -8.11 -13.03
CA GLY A 22 -25.13 -9.21 -13.32
C GLY A 22 -24.09 -8.90 -14.41
N GLN A 23 -23.86 -7.61 -14.68
CA GLN A 23 -22.77 -7.18 -15.54
C GLN A 23 -21.41 -7.52 -14.88
N ALA A 24 -20.39 -7.71 -15.72
CA ALA A 24 -19.05 -8.02 -15.23
C ALA A 24 -18.48 -6.86 -14.42
N ASP A 25 -17.78 -7.21 -13.34
CA ASP A 25 -17.09 -6.23 -12.52
C ASP A 25 -15.97 -5.54 -13.30
N GLU A 26 -15.75 -4.27 -13.00
CA GLU A 26 -14.73 -3.45 -13.65
C GLU A 26 -13.66 -3.03 -12.63
N LEU A 27 -12.41 -2.99 -13.08
CA LEU A 27 -11.29 -2.47 -12.30
C LEU A 27 -10.96 -1.05 -12.75
N ILE A 28 -11.16 -0.09 -11.85
CA ILE A 28 -10.88 1.33 -12.08
C ILE A 28 -9.61 1.73 -11.34
N ASN A 29 -8.66 2.38 -11.99
CA ASN A 29 -7.46 2.89 -11.33
C ASN A 29 -7.82 3.96 -10.31
N LEU A 30 -7.15 3.98 -9.15
CA LEU A 30 -7.32 5.03 -8.14
C LEU A 30 -6.88 6.42 -8.63
N THR A 31 -6.13 6.48 -9.74
CA THR A 31 -5.76 7.72 -10.42
C THR A 31 -6.78 8.20 -11.45
N HIS A 32 -7.90 7.47 -11.63
CA HIS A 32 -8.96 7.84 -12.56
C HIS A 32 -9.63 9.15 -12.12
N SER A 33 -10.04 9.98 -13.08
CA SER A 33 -10.57 11.34 -12.81
C SER A 33 -11.87 11.35 -12.00
N GLY A 34 -12.66 10.28 -12.09
CA GLY A 34 -13.86 10.08 -11.27
C GLY A 34 -13.58 9.67 -9.81
N VAL A 35 -12.33 9.43 -9.44
CA VAL A 35 -11.94 9.01 -8.08
C VAL A 35 -11.55 10.22 -7.26
N THR A 36 -12.11 10.34 -6.06
CA THR A 36 -11.69 11.34 -5.07
C THR A 36 -11.12 10.62 -3.86
N VAL A 37 -9.96 11.08 -3.38
CA VAL A 37 -9.31 10.57 -2.17
C VAL A 37 -9.00 11.74 -1.25
N SER A 38 -9.42 11.62 0.02
CA SER A 38 -9.18 12.64 1.05
C SER A 38 -8.73 12.02 2.37
N GLY A 39 -8.21 12.85 3.27
CA GLY A 39 -7.76 12.42 4.61
C GLY A 39 -6.26 12.16 4.71
N TYR A 40 -5.50 12.31 3.62
CA TYR A 40 -4.05 12.20 3.64
C TYR A 40 -3.40 13.52 4.11
N ASN A 41 -2.47 13.42 5.07
CA ASN A 41 -1.66 14.50 5.57
C ASN A 41 -0.19 14.05 5.66
N ALA A 42 0.64 14.50 4.71
CA ALA A 42 2.06 14.13 4.65
C ALA A 42 2.87 14.54 5.90
N HIS A 43 2.36 15.45 6.73
CA HIS A 43 3.05 15.94 7.93
C HIS A 43 2.55 15.29 9.23
N GLN A 44 1.52 14.45 9.16
CA GLN A 44 1.01 13.73 10.32
C GLN A 44 1.53 12.30 10.32
N LYS A 45 2.44 12.00 11.24
CA LYS A 45 2.98 10.65 11.42
C LYS A 45 1.90 9.69 11.93
N GLY A 46 2.06 8.41 11.59
CA GLY A 46 1.15 7.35 12.01
C GLY A 46 0.23 6.85 10.91
N GLU A 47 -0.73 6.02 11.31
CA GLU A 47 -1.75 5.48 10.43
C GLU A 47 -2.77 6.58 10.08
N GLN A 48 -3.10 6.68 8.80
CA GLN A 48 -4.07 7.62 8.28
C GLN A 48 -5.15 6.86 7.52
N LYS A 49 -6.40 7.14 7.89
CA LYS A 49 -7.57 6.61 7.22
C LYS A 49 -7.97 7.54 6.09
N LEU A 50 -7.90 7.03 4.86
CA LEU A 50 -8.31 7.75 3.67
C LEU A 50 -9.77 7.45 3.35
N THR A 51 -10.49 8.48 2.93
CA THR A 51 -11.84 8.35 2.38
C THR A 51 -11.72 8.34 0.87
N VAL A 52 -12.36 7.35 0.24
CA VAL A 52 -12.35 7.17 -1.21
C VAL A 52 -13.79 7.22 -1.73
N SER A 53 -14.01 7.95 -2.81
CA SER A 53 -15.27 7.92 -3.55
C SER A 53 -15.03 7.78 -5.04
N TYR A 54 -15.98 7.19 -5.74
CA TYR A 54 -15.98 7.07 -7.19
C TYR A 54 -17.30 7.63 -7.74
N LEU A 55 -17.21 8.65 -8.59
CA LEU A 55 -18.37 9.38 -9.14
C LEU A 55 -19.33 9.89 -8.05
N GLY A 56 -18.78 10.27 -6.89
CA GLY A 56 -19.54 10.73 -5.72
C GLY A 56 -20.09 9.62 -4.83
N LEU A 57 -19.98 8.36 -5.22
CA LEU A 57 -20.40 7.22 -4.38
C LEU A 57 -19.27 6.82 -3.43
N PRO A 58 -19.54 6.66 -2.11
CA PRO A 58 -18.52 6.23 -1.16
C PRO A 58 -18.09 4.79 -1.45
N VAL A 59 -16.78 4.55 -1.39
CA VAL A 59 -16.24 3.19 -1.52
C VAL A 59 -16.30 2.52 -0.16
N SER A 60 -16.89 1.33 -0.12
CA SER A 60 -16.89 0.48 1.08
C SER A 60 -15.49 -0.10 1.30
N GLY A 61 -14.85 0.26 2.40
CA GLY A 61 -13.54 -0.25 2.79
C GLY A 61 -12.62 0.83 3.36
N ASP A 62 -11.74 0.41 4.26
CA ASP A 62 -10.76 1.31 4.86
C ASP A 62 -9.48 1.31 4.03
N LEU A 63 -9.24 2.39 3.29
CA LEU A 63 -7.92 2.63 2.71
C LEU A 63 -7.04 3.29 3.78
N LYS A 64 -6.03 2.56 4.27
CA LYS A 64 -5.13 3.04 5.31
C LYS A 64 -3.71 3.18 4.77
N VAL A 65 -3.05 4.25 5.16
CA VAL A 65 -1.64 4.50 4.83
C VAL A 65 -0.87 4.87 6.08
N GLN A 66 0.41 4.54 6.13
CA GLN A 66 1.30 4.93 7.22
C GLN A 66 2.23 6.04 6.75
N VAL A 67 2.32 7.14 7.49
CA VAL A 67 3.39 8.14 7.33
C VAL A 67 4.43 7.95 8.42
N THR A 68 5.68 7.75 8.01
CA THR A 68 6.82 7.50 8.88
C THR A 68 7.81 8.66 8.85
N GLY A 69 8.55 8.82 9.95
CA GLY A 69 9.68 9.76 9.99
C GLY A 69 10.81 9.31 9.07
N GLN A 70 11.66 10.25 8.68
CA GLN A 70 12.80 10.01 7.79
C GLN A 70 13.80 8.96 8.35
N ASP A 71 13.81 8.74 9.67
CA ASP A 71 14.69 7.78 10.35
C ASP A 71 14.26 6.31 10.24
N GLU A 72 12.99 6.01 9.98
CA GLU A 72 12.49 4.62 9.90
C GLU A 72 12.81 3.94 8.56
N GLY A 73 13.34 4.71 7.60
CA GLY A 73 13.74 4.24 6.28
C GLY A 73 15.24 4.03 6.11
N LYS A 74 16.05 4.02 7.19
CA LYS A 74 17.46 3.61 7.04
C LYS A 74 17.48 2.21 6.44
N PRO A 75 18.06 2.01 5.24
CA PRO A 75 18.25 0.66 4.73
C PRO A 75 19.01 -0.13 5.79
N LYS A 76 18.52 -1.32 6.12
CA LYS A 76 19.25 -2.21 7.02
C LYS A 76 20.60 -2.48 6.37
N GLU A 77 21.66 -1.86 6.89
CA GLU A 77 23.01 -2.17 6.46
C GLU A 77 23.34 -3.59 6.91
N VAL A 78 23.91 -4.39 6.01
CA VAL A 78 24.35 -5.76 6.33
C VAL A 78 25.53 -5.63 7.30
N ALA A 79 25.26 -5.77 8.60
CA ALA A 79 26.29 -5.72 9.63
C ALA A 79 27.16 -6.99 9.68
N GLY A 80 26.68 -8.09 9.09
CA GLY A 80 27.40 -9.37 9.01
C GLY A 80 26.53 -10.49 8.45
N LEU A 81 27.16 -11.47 7.82
CA LEU A 81 26.51 -12.68 7.29
C LEU A 81 27.07 -13.90 8.04
N TYR A 82 26.20 -14.74 8.58
CA TYR A 82 26.60 -15.96 9.30
C TYR A 82 25.79 -17.15 8.79
N ILE A 83 26.48 -18.28 8.58
CA ILE A 83 25.83 -19.56 8.24
C ILE A 83 25.25 -20.14 9.53
N THR A 84 23.93 -20.08 9.66
CA THR A 84 23.20 -20.59 10.85
C THR A 84 23.02 -22.10 10.80
N GLN A 85 23.05 -22.70 9.61
CA GLN A 85 22.92 -24.14 9.44
C GLN A 85 23.78 -24.63 8.28
N LYS A 86 24.65 -25.60 8.56
CA LYS A 86 25.43 -26.29 7.53
C LYS A 86 24.56 -27.35 6.84
N PRO A 87 24.70 -27.55 5.52
CA PRO A 87 24.02 -28.64 4.82
C PRO A 87 24.44 -30.01 5.39
N LYS A 88 23.52 -30.98 5.36
CA LYS A 88 23.84 -32.38 5.70
C LYS A 88 24.87 -32.93 4.70
N THR A 89 25.96 -33.50 5.20
CA THR A 89 27.05 -34.09 4.39
C THR A 89 26.98 -35.60 4.26
N ASP A 90 25.95 -36.25 4.83
CA ASP A 90 25.79 -37.70 4.74
C ASP A 90 25.30 -38.09 3.34
N TYR A 91 26.23 -38.46 2.48
CA TYR A 91 25.95 -39.27 1.30
C TYR A 91 25.94 -40.73 1.74
N LEU A 92 24.77 -41.36 1.74
CA LEU A 92 24.67 -42.82 1.82
C LEU A 92 25.23 -43.39 0.52
N VAL A 93 26.32 -44.17 0.61
CA VAL A 93 26.89 -44.97 -0.49
C VAL A 93 26.14 -46.29 -0.58
#